data_AF-A0A963I0B4-F1
#
_entry.id   AF-A0A963I0B4-F1
#
_cell.length_a   1.000
_cell.length_b   1.000
_cell.length_c   1.000
_cell.angle_alpha   90.00
_cell.angle_beta   90.00
_cell.angle_gamma   90.00
#
_symmetry.space_group_name_H-M   'P 1'
#
loop_
_entity.id
_entity.type
_entity.pdbx_description
1 polymer ?
#
loop_
_entity_poly.entity_id
_entity_poly.type
_entity_poly.pdbx_seq_one_letter_code
_entity_poly.pdbx_strand_id
1 'polypeptide(L)'
;MSTLRLSGGRVIDPAHPGSGTVRDVTVQDGRIVDLHPDAPVDEVIDCGGCLVMAGGIDLHTHIGGGKVNLARLLLPELQRDCCTPGAAEAWPAALEPSAHVVPGTVMTGYRYAQM
;
A
#
# COMPACT_ATOMS: atom_id res chain seq x y z
N MET A 1 -22.08 2.37 9.66
CA MET A 1 -21.38 1.18 9.15
C MET A 1 -20.96 1.54 7.75
N SER A 2 -19.68 1.34 7.41
CA SER A 2 -19.14 1.63 6.08
C SER A 2 -18.97 0.31 5.34
N THR A 3 -19.50 0.23 4.12
CA THR A 3 -19.46 -0.96 3.26
C THR A 3 -18.84 -0.64 1.91
N LEU A 4 -17.93 -1.51 1.47
CA LEU A 4 -17.19 -1.40 0.22
C LEU A 4 -17.27 -2.72 -0.54
N ARG A 5 -17.47 -2.67 -1.85
CA ARG A 5 -17.33 -3.81 -2.75
C ARG A 5 -16.25 -3.55 -3.79
N LEU A 6 -15.28 -4.46 -3.85
CA LEU A 6 -14.36 -4.59 -4.98
C LEU A 6 -15.00 -5.55 -5.98
N SER A 7 -15.43 -5.08 -7.15
CA SER A 7 -16.21 -5.87 -8.09
C SER A 7 -15.38 -6.41 -9.25
N GLY A 8 -15.62 -7.65 -9.67
CA GLY A 8 -15.10 -8.20 -10.94
C GLY A 8 -13.58 -8.39 -11.00
N GLY A 9 -12.88 -8.36 -9.87
CA GLY A 9 -11.44 -8.55 -9.80
C GLY A 9 -11.03 -10.03 -9.84
N ARG A 10 -9.85 -10.32 -10.39
CA ARG A 10 -9.25 -11.65 -10.28
C ARG A 10 -8.55 -11.78 -8.93
N VAL A 11 -9.18 -12.49 -7.99
CA VAL A 11 -8.70 -12.57 -6.61
C VAL A 11 -7.61 -13.63 -6.49
N ILE A 12 -6.41 -13.22 -6.06
CA ILE A 12 -5.28 -14.10 -5.76
C ILE A 12 -5.17 -14.27 -4.25
N ASP A 13 -5.58 -15.43 -3.77
CA ASP A 13 -5.56 -15.79 -2.36
C ASP A 13 -5.05 -17.24 -2.21
N PRO A 14 -3.73 -17.46 -2.16
CA PRO A 14 -3.15 -18.80 -2.15
C PRO A 14 -3.49 -19.60 -0.89
N ALA A 15 -4.00 -18.97 0.17
CA ALA A 15 -4.41 -19.65 1.38
C ALA A 15 -5.78 -20.34 1.25
N HIS A 16 -6.58 -19.99 0.24
CA HIS A 16 -7.93 -20.50 0.05
C HIS A 16 -8.14 -21.19 -1.30
N PRO A 17 -9.02 -22.20 -1.37
CA PRO A 17 -9.46 -22.77 -2.65
C PRO A 17 -10.11 -21.72 -3.55
N GLY A 18 -9.94 -21.86 -4.88
CA GLY A 18 -10.54 -20.93 -5.85
C GLY A 18 -9.71 -19.67 -6.09
N SER A 19 -8.46 -19.60 -5.60
CA SER A 19 -7.50 -18.57 -5.98
C SER A 19 -7.35 -18.45 -7.50
N GLY A 20 -7.30 -17.22 -8.00
CA GLY A 20 -7.18 -16.92 -9.43
C GLY A 20 -8.50 -16.85 -10.18
N THR A 21 -9.65 -16.94 -9.50
CA THR A 21 -10.98 -16.75 -10.08
C THR A 21 -11.42 -15.29 -10.04
N VAL A 22 -12.29 -14.90 -10.97
CA VAL A 22 -12.93 -13.58 -10.96
C VAL A 22 -14.10 -13.62 -9.98
N ARG A 23 -14.06 -12.78 -8.94
CA ARG A 23 -15.12 -12.68 -7.92
C ARG A 23 -15.04 -11.34 -7.20
N ASP A 24 -16.14 -11.00 -6.53
CA ASP A 24 -16.21 -9.80 -5.70
C ASP A 24 -15.59 -10.03 -4.32
N VAL A 25 -15.08 -8.96 -3.71
CA VAL A 25 -14.63 -8.93 -2.31
C VAL A 25 -15.37 -7.80 -1.61
N THR A 26 -16.06 -8.12 -0.52
CA THR A 26 -16.79 -7.14 0.29
C THR A 26 -16.11 -6.87 1.61
N VAL A 27 -16.09 -5.59 2.00
CA VAL A 27 -15.52 -5.09 3.24
C VAL A 27 -16.59 -4.34 4.00
N GLN A 28 -16.74 -4.63 5.29
CA GLN A 28 -17.59 -3.89 6.20
C GLN A 28 -16.79 -3.48 7.43
N ASP A 29 -16.79 -2.18 7.74
CA ASP A 29 -16.12 -1.60 8.90
C ASP A 29 -14.66 -2.06 9.05
N GLY A 30 -13.94 -2.10 7.92
CA GLY A 30 -12.53 -2.48 7.84
C GLY A 30 -12.24 -3.98 7.89
N ARG A 31 -13.26 -4.84 7.80
CA ARG A 31 -13.11 -6.30 7.77
C ARG A 31 -13.69 -6.90 6.50
N ILE A 32 -13.03 -7.92 5.96
CA ILE A 32 -13.58 -8.72 4.85
C ILE A 32 -14.77 -9.52 5.40
N VAL A 33 -15.91 -9.43 4.71
CA VAL A 33 -17.17 -10.09 5.06
C VAL A 33 -17.80 -10.69 3.82
N ASP A 34 -18.68 -11.68 4.00
CA ASP A 34 -19.52 -12.22 2.93
C ASP A 34 -20.88 -11.51 2.95
N LEU A 35 -21.08 -10.57 2.03
CA LEU A 35 -22.38 -9.92 1.85
C LEU A 35 -23.16 -10.60 0.75
N HIS A 36 -24.49 -10.58 0.86
CA HIS A 36 -25.36 -11.01 -0.22
C HIS A 36 -25.00 -10.25 -1.53
N PRO A 37 -24.99 -10.91 -2.70
CA PRO A 37 -24.65 -10.25 -3.97
C PRO A 37 -25.49 -8.99 -4.22
N ASP A 38 -26.77 -9.01 -3.89
CA ASP A 38 -27.67 -7.86 -4.05
C ASP A 38 -27.75 -6.93 -2.83
N ALA A 39 -26.89 -7.12 -1.82
CA ALA A 39 -26.85 -6.21 -0.68
C ALA A 39 -26.44 -4.80 -1.12
N PRO A 40 -27.13 -3.75 -0.67
CA PRO A 40 -26.68 -2.39 -0.90
C PRO A 40 -25.34 -2.16 -0.21
N VAL A 41 -24.43 -1.46 -0.89
CA VAL A 41 -23.12 -1.06 -0.36
C VAL A 41 -22.91 0.43 -0.56
N ASP A 42 -22.15 1.07 0.31
CA ASP A 42 -21.90 2.52 0.26
C ASP A 42 -20.98 2.90 -0.91
N GLU A 43 -20.01 2.03 -1.21
CA GLU A 43 -19.03 2.24 -2.28
C GLU A 43 -18.78 0.97 -3.10
N VAL A 44 -18.63 1.14 -4.40
CA VAL A 44 -18.21 0.09 -5.34
C VAL A 44 -16.98 0.57 -6.10
N ILE A 45 -15.92 -0.23 -6.07
CA ILE A 45 -14.72 -0.04 -6.87
C ILE A 45 -14.69 -1.13 -7.94
N ASP A 46 -14.76 -0.73 -9.21
CA ASP A 46 -14.63 -1.65 -10.33
C ASP A 46 -13.17 -2.11 -10.48
N CYS A 47 -12.94 -3.42 -10.31
CA CYS A 47 -11.65 -4.07 -10.45
C CYS A 47 -11.60 -4.97 -11.69
N GLY A 48 -12.49 -4.76 -12.67
CA GLY A 48 -12.50 -5.49 -13.94
C GLY A 48 -11.13 -5.46 -14.63
N GLY A 49 -10.57 -6.64 -14.89
CA GLY A 49 -9.24 -6.78 -15.50
C GLY A 49 -8.05 -6.56 -14.55
N CYS A 50 -8.29 -6.25 -13.27
CA CYS A 50 -7.26 -6.11 -12.25
C CYS A 50 -7.05 -7.40 -11.45
N LEU A 51 -5.84 -7.54 -10.89
CA LEU A 51 -5.58 -8.50 -9.82
C LEU A 51 -5.96 -7.88 -8.48
N VAL A 52 -6.60 -8.67 -7.62
CA VAL A 52 -6.92 -8.29 -6.23
C VAL A 52 -6.19 -9.24 -5.31
N MET A 53 -5.34 -8.72 -4.43
CA MET A 53 -4.51 -9.48 -3.50
C MET A 53 -4.67 -8.93 -2.08
N ALA A 54 -4.29 -9.73 -1.08
CA ALA A 54 -4.10 -9.20 0.27
C ALA A 54 -2.98 -8.15 0.29
N GLY A 55 -3.03 -7.23 1.25
CA GLY A 55 -1.94 -6.28 1.48
C GLY A 55 -0.62 -7.00 1.77
N GLY A 56 0.47 -6.52 1.19
CA GLY A 56 1.80 -7.11 1.36
C GLY A 56 2.27 -7.06 2.82
N ILE A 57 2.83 -8.17 3.31
CA ILE A 57 3.46 -8.26 4.63
C ILE A 57 4.96 -8.47 4.42
N ASP A 58 5.74 -7.44 4.70
CA ASP A 58 7.20 -7.52 4.69
C ASP A 58 7.71 -8.00 6.05
N LEU A 59 8.23 -9.22 6.07
CA LEU A 59 8.72 -9.87 7.29
C LEU A 59 10.06 -9.32 7.78
N HIS A 60 10.86 -8.71 6.89
CA HIS A 60 12.21 -8.31 7.26
C HIS A 60 12.73 -7.13 6.44
N THR A 61 12.77 -5.97 7.08
CA THR A 61 13.27 -4.74 6.49
C THR A 61 13.92 -3.82 7.53
N HIS A 62 14.92 -3.04 7.12
CA HIS A 62 15.59 -2.06 7.97
C HIS A 62 15.00 -0.66 7.76
N ILE A 63 13.83 -0.40 8.36
CA ILE A 63 13.10 0.87 8.18
C ILE A 63 13.25 1.86 9.34
N GLY A 64 13.62 1.37 10.52
CA GLY A 64 13.68 2.15 11.75
C GLY A 64 14.80 1.75 12.71
N GLY A 65 15.09 2.64 13.67
CA GLY A 65 16.10 2.44 14.71
C GLY A 65 17.42 3.20 14.46
N GLY A 66 18.30 3.20 15.46
CA GLY A 66 19.52 4.01 15.47
C GLY A 66 20.47 3.73 14.31
N LYS A 67 20.58 2.47 13.87
CA LYS A 67 21.42 2.09 12.72
C LYS A 67 20.93 2.73 11.42
N VAL A 68 19.61 2.74 11.20
CA VAL A 68 19.01 3.35 10.01
C VAL A 68 19.16 4.88 10.06
N ASN A 69 19.00 5.49 11.23
CA ASN A 69 19.24 6.93 11.40
C ASN A 69 20.71 7.32 11.17
N LEU A 70 21.64 6.52 11.66
CA LEU A 70 23.07 6.76 11.42
C LEU A 70 23.38 6.68 9.92
N ALA A 71 22.81 5.72 9.19
CA ALA A 71 22.97 5.63 7.74
C ALA A 71 22.42 6.88 7.01
N ARG A 72 21.27 7.41 7.44
CA ARG A 72 20.71 8.66 6.89
C ARG A 72 21.65 9.85 7.10
N LEU A 73 22.37 9.90 8.22
CA LEU A 73 23.34 10.96 8.55
C LEU A 73 24.68 10.81 7.82
N LEU A 74 25.18 9.58 7.69
CA LEU A 74 26.50 9.30 7.11
C LEU A 74 26.52 9.35 5.58
N LEU A 75 25.36 9.32 4.92
CA LEU A 75 25.23 9.27 3.46
C LEU A 75 24.46 10.50 2.91
N PRO A 76 24.88 11.75 3.22
CA PRO A 76 24.16 12.95 2.82
C PRO A 76 24.11 13.16 1.30
N GLU A 77 25.10 12.67 0.56
CA GLU A 77 25.12 12.68 -0.90
C GLU A 77 23.92 11.91 -1.48
N LEU A 78 23.61 10.73 -0.94
CA LEU A 78 22.46 9.94 -1.39
C LEU A 78 21.12 10.59 -1.05
N GLN A 79 21.07 11.40 0.00
CA GLN A 79 19.86 12.17 0.31
C GLN A 79 19.66 13.30 -0.70
N ARG A 80 20.73 14.03 -1.04
CA ARG A 80 20.67 15.18 -1.96
C ARG A 80 20.32 14.78 -3.39
N ASP A 81 20.84 13.65 -3.86
CA ASP A 81 20.63 13.18 -5.23
C ASP A 81 19.18 12.73 -5.50
N CYS A 82 18.35 12.63 -4.45
CA CYS A 82 17.01 12.08 -4.52
C CYS A 82 15.90 13.11 -4.21
N CYS A 83 16.16 14.41 -4.37
CA CYS A 83 15.06 15.38 -4.47
C CYS A 83 14.29 15.11 -5.76
N THR A 84 13.26 14.27 -5.70
CA THR A 84 12.30 14.10 -6.81
C THR A 84 11.54 15.43 -6.98
N PRO A 85 11.69 16.15 -8.10
CA PRO A 85 10.94 17.38 -8.34
C PRO A 85 9.44 17.11 -8.23
N GLY A 86 8.71 17.90 -7.43
CA GLY A 86 7.27 17.73 -7.20
C GLY A 86 6.88 16.74 -6.10
N ALA A 87 7.85 16.17 -5.35
CA ALA A 87 7.55 15.28 -4.24
C ALA A 87 6.76 15.97 -3.12
N ALA A 88 7.05 17.24 -2.84
CA ALA A 88 6.27 18.04 -1.90
C ALA A 88 4.79 18.23 -2.31
N GLU A 89 4.49 18.23 -3.63
CA GLU A 89 3.11 18.35 -4.13
C GLU A 89 2.35 17.03 -4.06
N ALA A 90 3.01 15.94 -4.44
CA ALA A 90 2.42 14.62 -4.35
C ALA A 90 2.21 14.23 -2.88
N TRP A 91 3.19 14.47 -2.01
CA TRP A 91 3.26 13.93 -0.65
C TRP A 91 3.48 15.08 0.34
N PRO A 92 2.41 15.80 0.74
CA PRO A 92 2.51 17.06 1.50
C PRO A 92 3.20 16.94 2.86
N ALA A 93 3.23 15.72 3.43
CA ALA A 93 3.90 15.44 4.70
C ALA A 93 5.33 14.90 4.54
N ALA A 94 5.77 14.60 3.31
CA ALA A 94 7.14 14.20 3.04
C ALA A 94 8.04 15.45 3.09
N LEU A 95 8.69 15.66 4.23
CA LEU A 95 9.79 16.61 4.33
C LEU A 95 10.90 16.13 3.35
N GLU A 96 11.15 16.86 2.25
CA GLU A 96 12.25 16.55 1.32
C GLU A 96 13.62 16.63 2.02
N PRO A 97 14.70 15.93 1.59
CA PRO A 97 14.85 14.88 0.57
C PRO A 97 14.76 13.47 1.16
N SER A 98 14.55 12.46 0.30
CA SER A 98 14.63 11.06 0.73
C SER A 98 15.46 10.22 -0.24
N ALA A 99 16.60 9.73 0.22
CA ALA A 99 17.42 8.79 -0.55
C ALA A 99 16.58 7.61 -1.05
N HIS A 100 16.86 7.14 -2.26
CA HIS A 100 16.32 5.87 -2.76
C HIS A 100 16.66 4.71 -1.81
N VAL A 101 17.85 4.74 -1.20
CA VAL A 101 18.43 3.64 -0.43
C VAL A 101 17.97 3.62 1.04
N VAL A 102 17.96 4.78 1.72
CA VAL A 102 17.52 4.91 3.12
C VAL A 102 16.61 6.13 3.27
N PRO A 103 15.34 6.04 2.81
CA PRO A 103 14.42 7.17 2.84
C PRO A 103 14.11 7.63 4.27
N GLY A 104 13.67 8.88 4.40
CA GLY A 104 13.07 9.39 5.63
C GLY A 104 11.81 8.61 6.01
N THR A 105 11.42 8.66 7.28
CA THR A 105 10.36 7.80 7.84
C THR A 105 9.01 7.91 7.13
N VAL A 106 8.58 9.13 6.78
CA VAL A 106 7.32 9.37 6.07
C VAL A 106 7.36 8.79 4.65
N MET A 107 8.47 9.04 3.92
CA MET A 107 8.67 8.49 2.59
C MET A 107 8.70 6.96 2.62
N THR A 108 9.32 6.35 3.64
CA THR A 108 9.29 4.89 3.80
C THR A 108 7.87 4.36 3.81
N GLY A 109 6.97 4.94 4.61
CA GLY A 109 5.57 4.50 4.71
C GLY A 109 4.81 4.66 3.38
N TYR A 110 4.95 5.81 2.74
CA TYR A 110 4.31 6.05 1.44
C TYR A 110 4.79 5.09 0.36
N ARG A 111 6.10 4.79 0.29
CA ARG A 111 6.63 3.81 -0.67
C ARG A 111 6.09 2.40 -0.41
N TYR A 112 5.90 2.00 0.84
CA TYR A 112 5.24 0.73 1.16
C TYR A 112 3.78 0.70 0.67
N ALA A 113 3.04 1.80 0.80
CA ALA A 113 1.64 1.88 0.40
C ALA A 113 1.41 1.96 -1.12
N GLN A 114 2.43 2.33 -1.90
CA GLN A 114 2.35 2.43 -3.36
C GLN A 114 2.58 1.09 -4.08
N MET A 115 3.14 0.11 -3.40
CA MET A 115 3.40 -1.24 -3.92
C MET A 115 2.16 -2.12 -3.75
#